data_AF-A0A9E6K0J6-F1
#
_entry.id   AF-A0A9E6K0J6-F1
#
_cell.length_a   1.000
_cell.length_b   1.000
_cell.length_c   1.000
_cell.angle_alpha   90.00
_cell.angle_beta   90.00
_cell.angle_gamma   90.00
#
_symmetry.space_group_name_H-M   'P 1'
#
loop_
_entity.id
_entity.type
_entity.pdbx_description
1 polymer ?
#
loop_
_entity_poly.entity_id
_entity_poly.type
_entity_poly.pdbx_seq_one_letter_code
_entity_poly.pdbx_strand_id
1 'polypeptide(L)'
;MMNEEAYKQQVFELLRDHFEIHKEVNGQHFSGKRLKIDAILIPKIITNWKNKNVALGIEFKNELRLSGDTTNYTKWLAQCVDYANTSWDRFGYIYIFTCPGLIEGIHGTATVGEVAWLLPRIMSHLGIGELRFDQRYGLTFFLQQSHRIWSQLNGVESGKSWSMEREFGSR
;
A
#
# COMPACT_ATOMS: atom_id res chain seq x y z
N MET A 1 10.88 3.59 21.79
CA MET A 1 10.49 3.89 20.39
C MET A 1 11.11 2.82 19.51
N MET A 2 10.30 2.09 18.73
CA MET A 2 10.83 1.12 17.78
C MET A 2 11.42 1.87 16.58
N ASN A 3 12.60 1.46 16.09
CA ASN A 3 13.18 2.08 14.89
C ASN A 3 12.50 1.52 13.62
N GLU A 4 12.70 2.19 12.48
CA GLU A 4 12.03 1.85 11.21
C GLU A 4 12.29 0.38 10.81
N GLU A 5 13.52 -0.09 10.90
CA GLU A 5 13.89 -1.46 10.53
C GLU A 5 13.21 -2.52 11.39
N ALA A 6 13.12 -2.29 12.70
CA ALA A 6 12.40 -3.19 13.60
C ALA A 6 10.89 -3.21 13.29
N TYR A 7 10.32 -2.06 12.89
CA TYR A 7 8.93 -1.99 12.41
C TYR A 7 8.73 -2.78 11.12
N LYS A 8 9.59 -2.56 10.11
CA LYS A 8 9.52 -3.32 8.84
C LYS A 8 9.61 -4.82 9.10
N GLN A 9 10.55 -5.24 9.95
CA GLN A 9 10.72 -6.65 10.27
C GLN A 9 9.49 -7.23 10.98
N GLN A 10 8.90 -6.52 11.95
CA GLN A 10 7.68 -6.96 12.61
C GLN A 10 6.53 -7.13 11.61
N VAL A 11 6.34 -6.18 10.70
CA VAL A 11 5.30 -6.25 9.66
C VAL A 11 5.56 -7.43 8.72
N PHE A 12 6.81 -7.67 8.30
CA PHE A 12 7.14 -8.83 7.48
C PHE A 12 6.89 -10.16 8.19
N GLU A 13 7.20 -10.26 9.48
CA GLU A 13 6.91 -11.49 10.25
C GLU A 13 5.41 -11.80 10.28
N LEU A 14 4.55 -10.79 10.34
CA LEU A 14 3.09 -10.99 10.32
C LEU A 14 2.57 -11.35 8.94
N LEU A 15 3.21 -10.87 7.87
CA LEU A 15 2.79 -11.13 6.49
C LEU A 15 3.30 -12.45 5.95
N ARG A 16 4.42 -12.97 6.47
CA ARG A 16 5.13 -14.14 5.91
C ARG A 16 4.25 -15.39 5.84
N ASP A 17 3.29 -15.55 6.74
CA ASP A 17 2.43 -16.73 6.77
C ASP A 17 1.37 -16.69 5.67
N HIS A 18 1.08 -15.50 5.14
CA HIS A 18 0.03 -15.27 4.15
C HIS A 18 0.56 -14.96 2.75
N PHE A 19 1.79 -14.44 2.66
CA PHE A 19 2.40 -13.96 1.41
C PHE A 19 3.81 -14.50 1.21
N GLU A 20 4.17 -14.74 -0.05
CA GLU A 20 5.57 -14.74 -0.48
C GLU A 20 6.05 -13.29 -0.58
N ILE A 21 7.22 -13.00 -0.01
CA ILE A 21 7.76 -11.64 0.13
C ILE A 21 9.01 -11.49 -0.74
N HIS A 22 8.94 -10.66 -1.77
CA HIS A 22 10.09 -10.24 -2.56
C HIS A 22 10.54 -8.86 -2.08
N LYS A 23 11.69 -8.80 -1.41
CA LYS A 23 12.23 -7.54 -0.89
C LYS A 23 13.05 -6.81 -1.97
N GLU A 24 13.10 -5.49 -1.89
CA GLU A 24 13.99 -4.63 -2.67
C GLU A 24 13.89 -4.85 -4.19
N VAL A 25 12.66 -4.85 -4.72
CA VAL A 25 12.40 -5.15 -6.13
C VAL A 25 12.63 -3.91 -6.99
N ASN A 26 13.34 -4.09 -8.11
CA ASN A 26 13.56 -3.02 -9.08
C ASN A 26 12.40 -2.91 -10.09
N GLY A 27 12.23 -1.71 -10.63
CA GLY A 27 11.25 -1.44 -11.67
C GLY A 27 11.68 -0.30 -12.60
N GLN A 28 10.96 -0.20 -13.70
CA GLN A 28 11.16 0.81 -14.74
C GLN A 28 10.00 1.80 -14.74
N HIS A 29 10.26 3.04 -14.37
CA HIS A 29 9.30 4.13 -14.45
C HIS A 29 9.18 4.64 -15.90
N PHE A 30 8.02 5.19 -16.27
CA PHE A 30 7.76 5.68 -17.64
C PHE A 30 8.72 6.80 -18.07
N SER A 31 9.27 7.55 -17.12
CA SER A 31 10.27 8.59 -17.41
C SER A 31 11.68 8.06 -17.71
N GLY A 32 11.86 6.74 -17.74
CA GLY A 32 13.17 6.11 -17.93
C GLY A 32 13.96 5.88 -16.63
N LYS A 33 13.50 6.40 -15.49
CA LYS A 33 14.15 6.16 -14.18
C LYS A 33 13.98 4.71 -13.72
N ARG A 34 15.04 4.14 -13.15
CA ARG A 34 14.96 2.88 -12.38
C ARG A 34 14.62 3.22 -10.92
N LEU A 35 13.59 2.57 -10.40
CA LEU A 35 13.15 2.72 -9.01
C LEU A 35 13.24 1.38 -8.29
N LYS A 36 13.25 1.43 -6.97
CA LYS A 36 13.29 0.26 -6.09
C LYS A 36 12.23 0.41 -5.00
N ILE A 37 11.39 -0.61 -4.84
CA ILE A 37 10.37 -0.68 -3.79
C ILE A 37 10.82 -1.59 -2.65
N ASP A 38 10.41 -1.29 -1.43
CA ASP A 38 10.79 -2.06 -0.24
C ASP A 38 10.37 -3.53 -0.34
N ALA A 39 9.14 -3.81 -0.76
CA ALA A 39 8.69 -5.17 -0.99
C ALA A 39 7.53 -5.29 -1.99
N ILE A 40 7.43 -6.46 -2.62
CA ILE A 40 6.26 -6.93 -3.36
C ILE A 40 5.81 -8.26 -2.75
N LEU A 41 4.51 -8.37 -2.51
CA LEU A 41 3.87 -9.53 -1.92
C LEU A 41 3.04 -10.30 -2.93
N ILE A 42 3.21 -11.62 -2.96
CA ILE A 42 2.33 -12.53 -3.71
C ILE A 42 1.51 -13.35 -2.71
N PRO A 43 0.17 -13.40 -2.81
CA PRO A 43 -0.62 -14.25 -1.93
C PRO A 43 -0.26 -15.73 -2.08
N LYS A 44 0.02 -16.43 -0.97
CA LYS A 44 0.26 -17.88 -0.99
C LYS A 44 -0.97 -18.68 -1.42
N ILE A 45 -2.16 -18.17 -1.10
CA ILE A 45 -3.45 -18.76 -1.47
C ILE A 45 -4.14 -17.83 -2.48
N ILE A 46 -3.89 -18.07 -3.77
CA ILE A 46 -4.40 -17.23 -4.86
C ILE A 46 -5.85 -17.53 -5.26
N THR A 47 -6.35 -18.72 -4.92
CA THR A 47 -7.68 -19.20 -5.34
C THR A 47 -8.81 -18.29 -4.87
N ASN A 48 -8.64 -17.65 -3.71
CA ASN A 48 -9.62 -16.74 -3.10
C ASN A 48 -9.60 -15.32 -3.67
N TRP A 49 -8.62 -14.97 -4.53
CA TRP A 49 -8.57 -13.67 -5.18
C TRP A 49 -9.30 -13.70 -6.52
N LYS A 50 -9.88 -12.56 -6.91
CA LYS A 50 -10.48 -12.38 -8.23
C LYS A 50 -9.44 -12.59 -9.34
N ASN A 51 -8.36 -11.82 -9.30
CA ASN A 51 -7.24 -11.97 -10.24
C ASN A 51 -6.34 -13.12 -9.77
N LYS A 52 -5.78 -13.89 -10.72
CA LYS A 52 -4.91 -15.05 -10.41
C LYS A 52 -3.42 -14.72 -10.41
N ASN A 53 -3.07 -13.47 -10.65
CA ASN A 53 -1.71 -12.94 -10.73
C ASN A 53 -1.55 -11.71 -9.82
N VAL A 54 -2.21 -11.70 -8.66
CA VAL A 54 -2.15 -10.57 -7.72
C VAL A 54 -0.75 -10.42 -7.14
N ALA A 55 -0.23 -9.20 -7.24
CA ALA A 55 0.96 -8.75 -6.54
C ALA A 55 0.67 -7.38 -5.88
N LEU A 56 1.14 -7.20 -4.65
CA LEU A 56 0.90 -5.99 -3.85
C LEU A 56 2.23 -5.36 -3.44
N GLY A 57 2.50 -4.14 -3.87
CA GLY A 57 3.70 -3.40 -3.48
C GLY A 57 3.55 -2.78 -2.09
N ILE A 58 4.60 -2.75 -1.29
CA ILE A 58 4.64 -2.06 0.00
C ILE A 58 5.79 -1.06 -0.01
N GLU A 59 5.50 0.19 0.35
CA GLU A 59 6.51 1.20 0.66
C GLU A 59 6.40 1.55 2.15
N PHE A 60 7.48 1.32 2.90
CA PHE A 60 7.51 1.68 4.30
C PHE A 60 7.95 3.12 4.50
N LYS A 61 7.42 3.79 5.53
CA LYS A 61 7.96 5.05 6.04
C LYS A 61 8.01 5.10 7.55
N ASN A 62 8.93 5.93 8.03
CA ASN A 62 9.05 6.27 9.42
C ASN A 62 8.05 7.36 9.81
N GLU A 63 7.05 7.01 10.62
CA GLU A 63 6.07 7.96 11.17
C GLU A 63 6.72 9.13 11.92
N LEU A 64 7.86 8.90 12.58
CA LEU A 64 8.57 9.95 13.32
C LEU A 64 9.13 11.05 12.41
N ARG A 65 9.28 10.77 11.10
CA ARG A 65 9.69 11.76 10.09
C ARG A 65 8.50 12.51 9.47
N LEU A 66 7.26 12.13 9.80
CA LEU A 66 6.04 12.81 9.34
C LEU A 66 5.56 13.89 10.31
N SER A 67 6.45 14.37 11.20
CA SER A 67 6.19 15.38 12.23
C SER A 67 5.46 16.62 11.68
N GLY A 68 4.12 16.63 11.75
CA GLY A 68 3.22 17.77 11.50
C GLY A 68 3.29 18.50 10.16
N ASP A 69 4.28 18.24 9.31
CA ASP A 69 4.55 18.98 8.09
C ASP A 69 3.88 18.30 6.88
N THR A 70 2.82 18.93 6.38
CA THR A 70 2.06 18.53 5.19
C THR A 70 2.94 18.38 3.94
N THR A 71 4.11 19.02 3.89
CA THR A 71 5.10 18.87 2.82
C THR A 71 5.70 17.46 2.78
N ASN A 72 5.88 16.81 3.93
CA ASN A 72 6.41 15.45 3.98
C ASN A 72 5.36 14.42 3.53
N TYR A 73 4.08 14.64 3.85
CA TYR A 73 2.98 13.80 3.38
C TYR A 73 2.80 13.87 1.86
N THR A 74 2.84 15.08 1.28
CA THR A 74 2.70 15.26 -0.17
C THR A 74 3.87 14.64 -0.94
N LYS A 75 5.11 14.76 -0.44
CA LYS A 75 6.28 14.08 -1.02
C LYS A 75 6.16 12.55 -0.97
N TRP A 76 5.66 12.00 0.14
CA TRP A 76 5.45 10.57 0.26
C TRP A 76 4.37 10.08 -0.69
N LEU A 77 3.24 10.78 -0.77
CA LEU A 77 2.19 10.45 -1.72
C LEU A 77 2.71 10.53 -3.17
N ALA A 78 3.48 11.56 -3.52
CA ALA A 78 4.10 11.68 -4.84
C ALA A 78 5.01 10.49 -5.16
N GLN A 79 5.84 10.05 -4.21
CA GLN A 79 6.67 8.86 -4.38
C GLN A 79 5.81 7.59 -4.62
N CYS A 80 4.71 7.43 -3.90
CA CYS A 80 3.79 6.30 -4.11
C CYS A 80 3.10 6.36 -5.47
N VAL A 81 2.79 7.56 -5.98
CA VAL A 81 2.28 7.76 -7.35
C VAL A 81 3.33 7.33 -8.37
N ASP A 82 4.59 7.75 -8.22
CA ASP A 82 5.68 7.30 -9.10
C ASP A 82 5.80 5.77 -9.07
N TYR A 83 5.66 5.14 -7.90
CA TYR A 83 5.76 3.70 -7.74
C TYR A 83 4.58 2.96 -8.39
N ALA A 84 3.36 3.50 -8.29
CA ALA A 84 2.17 2.94 -8.93
C ALA A 84 2.21 3.07 -10.47
N ASN A 85 3.01 4.01 -10.99
CA ASN A 85 3.27 4.21 -12.42
C ASN A 85 4.60 3.57 -12.88
N THR A 86 5.18 2.69 -12.07
CA THR A 86 6.38 1.91 -12.39
C THR A 86 5.99 0.48 -12.75
N SER A 87 6.57 -0.03 -13.84
CA SER A 87 6.48 -1.46 -14.17
C SER A 87 7.57 -2.21 -13.41
N TRP A 88 7.17 -3.07 -12.49
CA TRP A 88 8.08 -3.80 -11.62
C TRP A 88 8.57 -5.10 -12.28
N ASP A 89 9.85 -5.39 -12.14
CA ASP A 89 10.48 -6.53 -12.81
C ASP A 89 9.75 -7.83 -12.42
N ARG A 90 9.11 -8.50 -13.41
CA ARG A 90 8.27 -9.72 -13.28
C ARG A 90 6.86 -9.53 -12.68
N PHE A 91 6.50 -8.34 -12.23
CA PHE A 91 5.20 -8.07 -11.60
C PHE A 91 4.33 -7.06 -12.37
N GLY A 92 4.92 -6.30 -13.30
CA GLY A 92 4.20 -5.29 -14.07
C GLY A 92 3.72 -4.12 -13.21
N TYR A 93 2.57 -3.56 -13.56
CA TYR A 93 1.96 -2.46 -12.80
C TYR A 93 1.07 -3.01 -11.69
N ILE A 94 1.34 -2.61 -10.45
CA ILE A 94 0.65 -3.12 -9.26
C ILE A 94 0.16 -1.97 -8.38
N TYR A 95 -0.75 -2.28 -7.47
CA TYR A 95 -1.12 -1.36 -6.40
C TYR A 95 0.00 -1.24 -5.37
N ILE A 96 0.21 -0.03 -4.87
CA ILE A 96 1.24 0.31 -3.87
C ILE A 96 0.55 0.65 -2.55
N PHE A 97 0.98 0.02 -1.47
CA PHE A 97 0.43 0.25 -0.14
C PHE A 97 1.46 0.95 0.74
N THR A 98 1.07 2.07 1.32
CA THR A 98 1.89 2.73 2.34
C THR A 98 1.85 1.93 3.63
N CYS A 99 3.00 1.76 4.29
CA CYS A 99 3.08 1.14 5.61
C CYS A 99 3.95 1.96 6.57
N PRO A 100 3.40 2.50 7.67
CA PRO A 100 2.00 2.45 8.07
C PRO A 100 1.07 3.26 7.15
N GLY A 101 -0.23 3.28 7.46
CA GLY A 101 -1.21 4.08 6.73
C GLY A 101 -0.87 5.57 6.79
N LEU A 102 -1.02 6.27 5.66
CA LEU A 102 -0.72 7.69 5.52
C LEU A 102 -1.80 8.57 6.16
N ILE A 103 -3.06 8.13 6.10
CA ILE A 103 -4.25 8.90 6.49
C ILE A 103 -4.40 9.02 8.00
N GLU A 104 -4.00 7.98 8.76
CA GLU A 104 -4.01 8.03 10.22
C GLU A 104 -3.12 9.17 10.77
N GLY A 105 -2.01 9.46 10.09
CA GLY A 105 -1.14 10.59 10.43
C GLY A 105 -1.74 11.97 10.12
N ILE A 106 -2.63 12.07 9.12
CA ILE A 106 -3.26 13.34 8.70
C ILE A 106 -4.39 13.77 9.63
N HIS A 107 -5.17 12.81 10.16
CA HIS A 107 -6.34 13.08 11.01
C HIS A 107 -6.01 13.83 12.32
N GLY A 108 -4.74 13.90 12.73
CA GLY A 108 -4.28 14.69 13.88
C GLY A 108 -4.21 16.21 13.63
N THR A 109 -4.47 16.68 12.41
CA THR A 109 -4.42 18.11 12.05
C THR A 109 -5.83 18.67 11.84
N ALA A 110 -6.22 19.64 12.66
CA ALA A 110 -7.61 20.14 12.80
C ALA A 110 -8.22 20.79 11.53
N THR A 111 -7.45 20.97 10.46
CA THR A 111 -7.83 21.69 9.23
C THR A 111 -8.24 20.80 8.05
N VAL A 112 -8.22 19.46 8.19
CA VAL A 112 -8.38 18.52 7.04
C VAL A 112 -9.69 17.71 7.07
N GLY A 113 -10.67 18.10 7.88
CA GLY A 113 -11.91 17.33 8.09
C GLY A 113 -12.71 17.01 6.82
N GLU A 114 -12.75 17.92 5.84
CA GLU A 114 -13.53 17.74 4.60
C GLU A 114 -12.76 17.04 3.47
N VAL A 115 -11.43 17.03 3.50
CA VAL A 115 -10.60 16.39 2.45
C VAL A 115 -10.18 14.97 2.85
N ALA A 116 -10.17 14.67 4.15
CA ALA A 116 -9.72 13.38 4.67
C ALA A 116 -10.57 12.18 4.22
N TRP A 117 -11.84 12.38 3.88
CA TRP A 117 -12.67 11.31 3.31
C TRP A 117 -12.47 11.11 1.80
N LEU A 118 -12.07 12.17 1.09
CA LEU A 118 -11.85 12.15 -0.35
C LEU A 118 -10.46 11.60 -0.71
N LEU A 119 -9.45 11.94 0.09
CA LEU A 119 -8.06 11.53 -0.13
C LEU A 119 -7.87 10.02 -0.36
N PRO A 120 -8.37 9.10 0.51
CA PRO A 120 -8.28 7.65 0.27
C PRO A 120 -8.93 7.22 -1.05
N ARG A 121 -10.02 7.88 -1.47
CA ARG A 121 -10.65 7.58 -2.75
C ARG A 121 -9.74 8.00 -3.90
N ILE A 122 -9.18 9.21 -3.86
CA ILE A 122 -8.23 9.69 -4.87
C ILE A 122 -7.00 8.77 -4.92
N MET A 123 -6.41 8.44 -3.77
CA MET A 123 -5.29 7.50 -3.66
C MET A 123 -5.62 6.16 -4.34
N SER A 124 -6.80 5.59 -4.07
CA SER A 124 -7.20 4.32 -4.67
C SER A 124 -7.25 4.36 -6.21
N HIS A 125 -7.71 5.47 -6.79
CA HIS A 125 -7.73 5.64 -8.25
C HIS A 125 -6.31 5.79 -8.82
N LEU A 126 -5.40 6.40 -8.06
CA LEU A 126 -3.98 6.50 -8.40
C LEU A 126 -3.20 5.19 -8.17
N GLY A 127 -3.86 4.12 -7.71
CA GLY A 127 -3.22 2.84 -7.46
C GLY A 127 -2.58 2.71 -6.09
N ILE A 128 -2.97 3.55 -5.15
CA ILE A 128 -2.36 3.66 -3.83
C ILE A 128 -3.37 3.27 -2.75
N GLY A 129 -2.97 2.35 -1.87
CA GLY A 129 -3.71 1.97 -0.68
C GLY A 129 -2.87 2.12 0.59
N GLU A 130 -3.38 1.57 1.68
CA GLU A 130 -2.74 1.59 2.99
C GLU A 130 -2.63 0.18 3.57
N LEU A 131 -1.49 -0.13 4.17
CA LEU A 131 -1.29 -1.29 5.03
C LEU A 131 -1.12 -0.80 6.47
N ARG A 132 -2.09 -1.11 7.31
CA ARG A 132 -2.13 -0.65 8.71
C ARG A 132 -2.77 -1.66 9.63
N PHE A 133 -2.55 -1.50 10.94
CA PHE A 133 -3.20 -2.32 11.95
C PHE A 133 -4.63 -1.85 12.19
N ASP A 134 -5.57 -2.79 12.08
CA ASP A 134 -6.95 -2.62 12.52
C ASP A 134 -7.17 -3.47 13.78
N GLN A 135 -7.76 -2.88 14.82
CA GLN A 135 -7.97 -3.58 16.10
C GLN A 135 -8.83 -4.84 15.99
N ARG A 136 -9.72 -4.91 15.00
CA ARG A 136 -10.65 -6.04 14.81
C ARG A 136 -10.12 -7.08 13.84
N TYR A 137 -9.24 -6.70 12.93
CA TYR A 137 -8.84 -7.55 11.79
C TYR A 137 -7.33 -7.81 11.71
N GLY A 138 -6.54 -7.23 12.62
CA GLY A 138 -5.08 -7.28 12.58
C GLY A 138 -4.53 -6.42 11.44
N LEU A 139 -3.37 -6.81 10.92
CA LEU A 139 -2.77 -6.12 9.79
C LEU A 139 -3.67 -6.23 8.54
N THR A 140 -3.98 -5.10 7.90
CA THR A 140 -5.04 -5.03 6.89
C THR A 140 -4.65 -4.13 5.72
N PHE A 141 -4.94 -4.59 4.50
CA PHE A 141 -4.82 -3.81 3.27
C PHE A 141 -6.13 -3.09 2.96
N PHE A 142 -6.09 -1.76 2.93
CA PHE A 142 -7.19 -0.88 2.57
C PHE A 142 -6.90 -0.20 1.23
N LEU A 143 -7.84 -0.24 0.29
CA LEU A 143 -7.79 0.63 -0.90
C LEU A 143 -8.50 1.97 -0.65
N GLN A 144 -9.63 1.92 0.06
CA GLN A 144 -10.41 3.08 0.47
C GLN A 144 -10.73 2.93 1.96
N GLN A 145 -11.23 3.98 2.62
CA GLN A 145 -11.40 4.02 4.09
C GLN A 145 -11.94 2.71 4.71
N SER A 146 -13.02 2.15 4.16
CA SER A 146 -13.64 0.92 4.64
C SER A 146 -13.46 -0.28 3.69
N HIS A 147 -12.77 -0.10 2.56
CA HIS A 147 -12.62 -1.12 1.54
C HIS A 147 -11.38 -1.98 1.80
N ARG A 148 -11.56 -3.02 2.61
CA ARG A 148 -10.53 -4.01 2.96
C ARG A 148 -10.42 -5.06 1.85
N ILE A 149 -9.28 -5.13 1.19
CA ILE A 149 -9.04 -6.17 0.19
C ILE A 149 -8.61 -7.48 0.85
N TRP A 150 -7.90 -7.38 1.97
CA TRP A 150 -7.40 -8.50 2.77
C TRP A 150 -7.13 -8.04 4.20
N SER A 151 -7.33 -8.93 5.17
CA SER A 151 -6.88 -8.75 6.55
C SER A 151 -6.26 -10.02 7.11
N GLN A 152 -5.39 -9.84 8.11
CA GLN A 152 -4.67 -10.92 8.77
C GLN A 152 -5.61 -11.97 9.35
N LEU A 153 -6.67 -11.54 10.02
CA LEU A 153 -7.58 -12.44 10.72
C LEU A 153 -8.64 -13.07 9.80
N ASN A 154 -9.05 -12.40 8.72
CA ASN A 154 -10.13 -12.89 7.85
C ASN A 154 -9.65 -13.39 6.48
N GLY A 155 -8.39 -13.17 6.12
CA GLY A 155 -7.86 -13.47 4.79
C GLY A 155 -8.43 -12.53 3.72
N VAL A 156 -8.71 -13.06 2.53
CA VAL A 156 -9.20 -12.26 1.40
C VAL A 156 -10.65 -11.81 1.63
N GLU A 157 -10.87 -10.50 1.59
CA GLU A 157 -12.18 -9.86 1.78
C GLU A 157 -12.68 -9.33 0.43
N SER A 158 -12.67 -8.02 0.19
CA SER A 158 -13.10 -7.44 -1.09
C SER A 158 -12.22 -7.83 -2.27
N GLY A 159 -10.99 -8.33 -2.03
CA GLY A 159 -10.13 -8.89 -3.07
C GLY A 159 -10.72 -10.12 -3.80
N LYS A 160 -11.81 -10.70 -3.29
CA LYS A 160 -12.60 -11.75 -3.95
C LYS A 160 -13.37 -11.24 -5.17
N SER A 161 -13.76 -9.97 -5.19
CA SER A 161 -14.64 -9.39 -6.22
C SER A 161 -14.08 -8.12 -6.87
N TRP A 162 -13.12 -7.46 -6.22
CA TRP A 162 -12.43 -6.29 -6.74
C TRP A 162 -11.23 -6.70 -7.61
N SER A 163 -11.04 -6.03 -8.75
CA SER A 163 -9.87 -6.28 -9.59
C SER A 163 -8.65 -5.58 -9.01
N MET A 164 -7.55 -6.31 -8.82
CA MET A 164 -6.26 -5.75 -8.42
C MET A 164 -5.35 -5.42 -9.61
N GLU A 165 -5.89 -5.49 -10.83
CA GLU A 165 -5.21 -5.01 -12.03
C GLU A 165 -5.22 -3.48 -12.06
N ARG A 166 -4.08 -2.88 -12.42
CA ARG A 166 -3.98 -1.43 -12.59
C ARG A 166 -4.62 -1.01 -13.90
N GLU A 167 -5.63 -0.17 -13.79
CA GLU A 167 -6.27 0.49 -14.93
C GLU A 167 -5.61 1.87 -15.18
N PHE A 168 -5.38 2.19 -16.45
CA PHE A 168 -4.84 3.47 -16.89
C PHE A 168 -5.82 4.13 -17.85
N GLY A 169 -6.20 5.38 -17.57
CA GLY A 169 -7.23 6.08 -18.33
C GLY A 169 -8.65 5.78 -17.83
N SER A 170 -9.66 6.35 -18.49
CA SER A 170 -11.05 6.37 -18.02
C SER A 170 -12.01 5.59 -18.94
N ARG A 171 -11.54 4.51 -19.58
CA ARG A 171 -12.36 3.76 -20.55
C ARG A 171 -12.77 2.41 -20.01
#